data_AF-A0A661HH06-F1
#
_entry.id   AF-A0A661HH06-F1
#
_cell.length_a   1.000
_cell.length_b   1.000
_cell.length_c   1.000
_cell.angle_alpha   90.00
_cell.angle_beta   90.00
_cell.angle_gamma   90.00
#
_symmetry.space_group_name_H-M   'P 1'
#
loop_
_entity.id
_entity.type
_entity.pdbx_description
1 polymer ?
#
loop_
_entity_poly.entity_id
_entity_poly.type
_entity_poly.pdbx_seq_one_letter_code
_entity_poly.pdbx_strand_id
1 'polypeptide(L)'
;GSILYDVQDNNFSGIPLYVQSKVTIDDMQHSFSLDLTSPHLKVNISKGHYDQTEGRAEAFYIVDIKDLAKLETLLGHKYLGAFYAMGELRYDKYVHISGLSKSFGGMSDFTFERDGLHVKLDDVSLKDIMTLFPVPSMIDAAATGDIHYNFIRETMIVNADLTNAKFLRSKLVDIIHEKAGVKMMKESFDQSRIEMSYYNNTIRGFLKLKNKNSHLFLTGATVNTERNTIDAYFDFKMQKQEFRGKVFGSLDNPEVNLDMQKLVKYQMDKQLDKMLGKKANKLIDKMPMGGMAKDVAAGMGATFMRMFF
;
A
#
# COMPACT_ATOMS: atom_id res chain seq x y z
N GLY A 1 23.19 -1.66 43.65
CA GLY A 1 21.89 -2.11 44.19
C GLY A 1 21.00 -2.66 43.08
N SER A 2 19.96 -3.44 43.38
CA SER A 2 19.01 -3.92 42.37
C SER A 2 17.57 -3.58 42.75
N ILE A 3 16.78 -3.15 41.77
CA ILE A 3 15.35 -2.85 41.90
C ILE A 3 14.62 -3.80 40.95
N LEU A 4 13.64 -4.53 41.47
CA LEU A 4 12.65 -5.26 40.69
C LEU A 4 11.34 -4.49 40.79
N TYR A 5 10.76 -4.13 39.65
CA TYR A 5 9.49 -3.44 39.55
C TYR A 5 8.50 -4.32 38.81
N ASP A 6 7.37 -4.60 39.45
CA ASP A 6 6.29 -5.43 38.91
C ASP A 6 4.99 -4.61 39.00
N VAL A 7 4.43 -4.28 37.84
CA VAL A 7 3.17 -3.55 37.75
C VAL A 7 2.20 -4.30 36.85
N GLN A 8 1.03 -4.55 37.42
CA GLN A 8 -0.16 -4.93 36.69
C GLN A 8 -1.05 -3.69 36.56
N ASP A 9 -1.09 -3.10 35.36
CA ASP A 9 -2.02 -2.02 35.05
C ASP A 9 -3.10 -2.55 34.11
N ASN A 10 -4.35 -2.44 34.54
CA ASN A 10 -5.49 -2.90 33.76
C ASN A 10 -5.95 -1.87 32.71
N ASN A 11 -5.30 -0.70 32.58
CA ASN A 11 -5.89 0.40 31.84
C ASN A 11 -4.93 1.29 31.04
N PHE A 12 -3.77 0.79 30.59
CA PHE A 12 -2.94 1.57 29.67
C PHE A 12 -3.64 1.69 28.32
N SER A 13 -4.34 2.81 28.10
CA SER A 13 -5.18 3.05 26.91
C SER A 13 -6.20 1.93 26.63
N GLY A 14 -6.76 1.34 27.69
CA GLY A 14 -7.71 0.24 27.59
C GLY A 14 -7.09 -1.13 27.27
N ILE A 15 -5.76 -1.25 27.29
CA ILE A 15 -5.05 -2.51 27.08
C ILE A 15 -4.51 -2.98 28.44
N PRO A 16 -4.83 -4.20 28.88
CA PRO A 16 -4.27 -4.76 30.11
C PRO A 16 -2.78 -5.05 29.87
N LEU A 17 -1.92 -4.44 30.68
CA LEU A 17 -0.47 -4.58 30.59
C LEU A 17 0.09 -5.13 31.89
N TYR A 18 0.97 -6.10 31.75
CA TYR A 18 1.83 -6.60 32.81
C TYR A 18 3.26 -6.23 32.48
N VAL A 19 3.90 -5.50 33.38
CA VAL A 19 5.26 -4.96 33.20
C VAL A 19 6.15 -5.49 34.30
N GLN A 20 7.19 -6.22 33.91
CA GLN A 20 8.31 -6.57 34.77
C GLN A 20 9.55 -5.81 34.34
N SER A 21 10.20 -5.12 35.26
CA SER A 21 11.49 -4.47 35.01
C SER A 21 12.49 -4.87 36.08
N LYS A 22 13.72 -5.09 35.64
CA LYS A 22 14.87 -5.28 36.53
C LYS A 22 15.90 -4.21 36.20
N VAL A 23 16.36 -3.51 37.22
CA VAL A 23 17.44 -2.52 37.12
C VAL A 23 18.53 -2.89 38.14
N THR A 24 19.78 -2.84 37.70
CA THR A 24 20.96 -2.94 38.55
C THR A 24 21.77 -1.68 38.38
N ILE A 25 22.16 -1.07 39.51
CA ILE A 25 22.94 0.16 39.55
C ILE A 25 24.28 -0.16 40.20
N ASP A 26 25.36 0.11 39.46
CA ASP A 26 26.74 0.06 39.91
C ASP A 26 27.40 1.41 39.61
N ASP A 27 27.50 2.26 40.65
CA ASP A 27 27.91 3.66 40.53
C ASP A 27 27.14 4.42 39.43
N MET A 28 27.83 4.95 38.41
CA MET A 28 27.23 5.69 37.29
C MET A 28 26.73 4.78 36.15
N GLN A 29 26.84 3.46 36.32
CA GLN A 29 26.49 2.46 35.30
C GLN A 29 25.23 1.70 35.69
N HIS A 30 24.23 1.76 34.82
CA HIS A 30 22.95 1.09 35.02
C HIS A 30 22.79 -0.03 34.00
N SER A 31 22.40 -1.22 34.44
CA SER A 31 21.93 -2.29 33.57
C SER A 31 20.43 -2.50 33.78
N PHE A 32 19.67 -2.67 32.70
CA PHE A 32 18.22 -2.84 32.79
C PHE A 32 17.66 -3.87 31.81
N SER A 33 16.51 -4.43 32.16
CA SER A 33 15.65 -5.23 31.28
C SER A 33 14.19 -4.91 31.57
N LEU A 34 13.34 -5.09 30.55
CA LEU A 34 11.90 -4.87 30.62
C LEU A 34 11.19 -5.99 29.86
N ASP A 35 10.18 -6.59 30.49
CA ASP A 35 9.20 -7.44 29.84
C ASP A 35 7.82 -6.80 30.01
N LEU A 36 7.24 -6.35 28.91
CA LEU A 36 5.86 -5.87 28.84
C LEU A 36 5.04 -6.93 28.10
N THR A 37 3.97 -7.40 28.74
CA THR A 37 3.10 -8.44 28.19
C THR A 37 1.64 -8.06 28.32
N SER A 38 0.87 -8.49 27.34
CA SER A 38 -0.59 -8.44 27.28
C SER A 38 -1.08 -9.66 26.50
N PRO A 39 -2.40 -9.89 26.40
CA PRO A 39 -2.92 -10.99 25.57
C PRO A 39 -2.47 -10.96 24.10
N HIS A 40 -2.21 -9.77 23.54
CA HIS A 40 -1.95 -9.56 22.10
C HIS A 40 -0.62 -8.87 21.75
N LEU A 41 0.13 -8.41 22.76
CA LEU A 41 1.38 -7.69 22.62
C LEU A 41 2.38 -8.22 23.64
N LYS A 42 3.59 -8.51 23.19
CA LYS A 42 4.77 -8.76 24.00
C LYS A 42 5.90 -7.84 23.53
N VAL A 43 6.49 -7.10 24.45
CA VAL A 43 7.70 -6.32 24.23
C VAL A 43 8.75 -6.78 25.22
N ASN A 44 9.90 -7.21 24.72
CA ASN A 44 11.06 -7.51 25.54
C ASN A 44 12.15 -6.49 25.23
N ILE A 45 12.70 -5.86 26.27
CA ILE A 45 13.92 -5.05 26.21
C ILE A 45 14.98 -5.77 27.03
N SER A 46 16.12 -6.06 26.43
CA SER A 46 17.19 -6.85 27.02
C SER A 46 18.55 -6.18 26.84
N LYS A 47 19.48 -6.54 27.73
CA LYS A 47 20.84 -5.99 27.78
C LYS A 47 20.84 -4.46 27.75
N GLY A 48 19.87 -3.84 28.42
CA GLY A 48 19.81 -2.40 28.55
C GLY A 48 20.99 -1.90 29.36
N HIS A 49 21.62 -0.84 28.89
CA HIS A 49 22.70 -0.15 29.56
C HIS A 49 22.46 1.35 29.53
N TYR A 50 22.66 2.03 30.66
CA TYR A 50 22.60 3.47 30.75
C TYR A 50 23.80 4.00 31.53
N ASP A 51 24.58 4.86 30.89
CA ASP A 51 25.72 5.56 31.48
C ASP A 51 25.27 6.97 31.89
N GLN A 52 25.27 7.25 33.20
CA GLN A 52 24.89 8.57 33.71
C GLN A 52 25.87 9.67 33.33
N THR A 53 27.17 9.34 33.20
CA THR A 53 28.25 10.28 32.89
C THR A 53 28.09 10.81 31.46
N GLU A 54 27.82 9.89 30.54
CA GLU A 54 27.61 10.21 29.13
C GLU A 54 26.17 10.65 28.83
N GLY A 55 25.22 10.31 29.72
CA GLY A 55 23.79 10.53 29.50
C GLY A 55 23.24 9.67 28.36
N ARG A 56 23.82 8.48 28.14
CA ARG A 56 23.52 7.61 26.99
C ARG A 56 22.90 6.29 27.43
N ALA A 57 21.92 5.82 26.67
CA ALA A 57 21.33 4.51 26.84
C ALA A 57 21.42 3.67 25.56
N GLU A 58 21.53 2.37 25.71
CA GLU A 58 21.36 1.40 24.62
C GLU A 58 20.67 0.13 25.14
N ALA A 59 19.90 -0.53 24.28
CA ALA A 59 19.27 -1.81 24.58
C ALA A 59 18.88 -2.55 23.30
N PHE A 60 18.69 -3.86 23.39
CA PHE A 60 18.03 -4.63 22.34
C PHE A 60 16.55 -4.77 22.66
N TYR A 61 15.70 -4.77 21.64
CA TYR A 61 14.28 -5.02 21.80
C TYR A 61 13.75 -6.10 20.85
N ILE A 62 12.65 -6.73 21.27
CA ILE A 62 11.76 -7.54 20.46
C ILE A 62 10.34 -7.05 20.70
N VAL A 63 9.60 -6.80 19.63
CA VAL A 63 8.16 -6.51 19.65
C VAL A 63 7.46 -7.66 18.93
N ASP A 64 6.49 -8.28 19.58
CA ASP A 64 5.65 -9.35 19.04
C ASP A 64 4.18 -9.02 19.30
N ILE A 65 3.47 -8.71 18.23
CA ILE A 65 2.06 -8.30 18.22
C ILE A 65 1.30 -9.35 17.43
N LYS A 66 0.36 -10.04 18.09
CA LYS A 66 -0.45 -11.07 17.45
C LYS A 66 -1.55 -10.50 16.56
N ASP A 67 -2.07 -9.33 16.93
CA ASP A 67 -3.15 -8.65 16.20
C ASP A 67 -3.09 -7.13 16.48
N LEU A 68 -2.65 -6.37 15.48
CA LEU A 68 -2.59 -4.91 15.52
C LEU A 68 -3.96 -4.26 15.76
N ALA A 69 -5.05 -4.95 15.44
CA ALA A 69 -6.40 -4.39 15.60
C ALA A 69 -6.73 -4.16 17.08
N LYS A 70 -6.02 -4.86 17.97
CA LYS A 70 -6.14 -4.73 19.43
C LYS A 70 -5.41 -3.52 19.99
N LEU A 71 -4.63 -2.84 19.14
CA LEU A 71 -3.89 -1.62 19.49
C LEU A 71 -4.51 -0.38 18.85
N GLU A 72 -5.74 -0.44 18.34
CA GLU A 72 -6.46 0.68 17.71
C GLU A 72 -6.47 1.93 18.61
N THR A 73 -6.67 1.77 19.92
CA THR A 73 -6.65 2.89 20.88
C THR A 73 -5.29 3.56 21.00
N LEU A 74 -4.19 2.84 20.77
CA LEU A 74 -2.82 3.38 20.78
C LEU A 74 -2.42 3.95 19.41
N LEU A 75 -2.82 3.27 18.33
CA LEU A 75 -2.38 3.58 16.98
C LEU A 75 -3.28 4.63 16.29
N GLY A 76 -4.44 4.96 16.87
CA GLY A 76 -5.43 5.88 16.32
C GLY A 76 -6.19 5.35 15.11
N HIS A 77 -5.76 4.19 14.57
CA HIS A 77 -6.38 3.50 13.46
C HIS A 77 -6.36 1.99 13.68
N LYS A 78 -7.38 1.33 13.15
CA LYS A 78 -7.48 -0.12 13.15
C LYS A 78 -6.62 -0.72 12.05
N TYR A 79 -5.38 -1.06 12.38
CA TYR A 79 -4.53 -1.88 11.54
C TYR A 79 -4.80 -3.37 11.80
N LEU A 80 -4.77 -4.21 10.77
CA LEU A 80 -5.05 -5.63 10.89
C LEU A 80 -3.77 -6.45 10.83
N GLY A 81 -3.81 -7.67 11.39
CA GLY A 81 -2.74 -8.65 11.24
C GLY A 81 -1.66 -8.56 12.32
N ALA A 82 -0.72 -9.49 12.25
CA ALA A 82 0.38 -9.60 13.20
C ALA A 82 1.55 -8.69 12.81
N PHE A 83 2.32 -8.27 13.80
CA PHE A 83 3.56 -7.53 13.59
C PHE A 83 4.66 -8.03 14.53
N TYR A 84 5.85 -8.22 13.98
CA TYR A 84 7.01 -8.70 14.69
C TYR A 84 8.24 -7.93 14.22
N ALA A 85 9.02 -7.44 15.16
CA ALA A 85 10.27 -6.77 14.88
C ALA A 85 11.29 -7.01 16.00
N MET A 86 12.56 -6.91 15.65
CA MET A 86 13.65 -6.88 16.62
C MET A 86 14.67 -5.83 16.21
N GLY A 87 15.39 -5.28 17.17
CA GLY A 87 16.41 -4.29 16.87
C GLY A 87 17.03 -3.64 18.10
N GLU A 88 17.51 -2.42 17.92
CA GLU A 88 18.24 -1.66 18.91
C GLU A 88 17.52 -0.35 19.24
N LEU A 89 17.47 -0.03 20.53
CA LEU A 89 17.07 1.25 21.07
C LEU A 89 18.33 1.95 21.55
N ARG A 90 18.53 3.21 21.14
CA ARG A 90 19.60 4.08 21.64
C ARG A 90 19.04 5.43 22.06
N TYR A 91 19.66 6.02 23.07
CA TYR A 91 19.37 7.37 23.52
C TYR A 91 20.69 8.14 23.68
N ASP A 92 20.83 9.24 22.94
CA ASP A 92 21.87 10.26 23.12
C ASP A 92 21.25 11.60 22.72
N LYS A 93 20.69 12.30 23.72
CA LYS A 93 19.83 13.51 23.57
C LYS A 93 18.47 13.28 22.90
N TYR A 94 18.39 12.33 21.98
CA TYR A 94 17.17 11.92 21.28
C TYR A 94 17.10 10.40 21.23
N VAL A 95 15.88 9.88 21.10
CA VAL A 95 15.63 8.45 20.90
C VAL A 95 15.96 8.08 19.45
N HIS A 96 16.68 6.98 19.29
CA HIS A 96 16.95 6.31 18.03
C HIS A 96 16.50 4.85 18.14
N ILE A 97 15.72 4.38 17.19
CA ILE A 97 15.24 2.99 17.14
C ILE A 97 15.59 2.45 15.77
N SER A 98 16.36 1.39 15.70
CA SER A 98 16.59 0.64 14.45
C SER A 98 16.03 -0.76 14.59
N GLY A 99 15.68 -1.41 13.48
CA GLY A 99 15.22 -2.78 13.55
C GLY A 99 14.87 -3.42 12.22
N LEU A 100 14.64 -4.71 12.30
CA LEU A 100 14.27 -5.57 11.19
C LEU A 100 12.92 -6.21 11.48
N SER A 101 12.08 -6.29 10.45
CA SER A 101 10.81 -7.01 10.47
C SER A 101 10.68 -7.90 9.23
N LYS A 102 10.06 -9.07 9.42
CA LYS A 102 9.64 -9.98 8.33
C LYS A 102 8.13 -10.15 8.26
N SER A 103 7.37 -9.29 8.92
CA SER A 103 5.91 -9.43 9.06
C SER A 103 5.14 -9.32 7.74
N PHE A 104 5.78 -8.79 6.71
CA PHE A 104 5.16 -8.49 5.41
C PHE A 104 5.76 -9.33 4.28
N GLY A 105 6.17 -10.58 4.56
CA GLY A 105 6.66 -11.55 3.57
C GLY A 105 8.12 -11.34 3.11
N GLY A 106 8.59 -10.10 3.07
CA GLY A 106 9.99 -9.72 2.81
C GLY A 106 10.66 -9.09 4.02
N MET A 107 11.82 -8.45 3.81
CA MET A 107 12.53 -7.73 4.88
C MET A 107 12.15 -6.25 4.88
N SER A 108 11.78 -5.74 6.05
CA SER A 108 11.66 -4.30 6.32
C SER A 108 12.75 -3.90 7.31
N ASP A 109 13.69 -3.06 6.87
CA ASP A 109 14.73 -2.45 7.72
C ASP A 109 14.31 -1.03 8.02
N PHE A 110 14.06 -0.72 9.30
CA PHE A 110 13.55 0.56 9.71
C PHE A 110 14.47 1.27 10.69
N THR A 111 14.48 2.59 10.60
CA THR A 111 15.19 3.48 11.52
C THR A 111 14.30 4.67 11.83
N PHE A 112 14.04 4.88 13.11
CA PHE A 112 13.45 6.09 13.65
C PHE A 112 14.52 6.93 14.32
N GLU A 113 14.60 8.20 13.96
CA GLU A 113 15.45 9.18 14.61
C GLU A 113 14.74 10.53 14.64
N ARG A 114 14.72 11.16 15.82
CA ARG A 114 14.07 12.46 16.08
C ARG A 114 12.58 12.46 15.71
N ASP A 115 12.26 12.83 14.49
CA ASP A 115 10.92 13.04 13.94
C ASP A 115 10.65 12.23 12.68
N GLY A 116 11.62 11.43 12.21
CA GLY A 116 11.54 10.67 10.96
C GLY A 116 11.59 9.17 11.19
N LEU A 117 10.69 8.43 10.55
CA LEU A 117 10.79 6.99 10.35
C LEU A 117 11.15 6.71 8.90
N HIS A 118 12.30 6.08 8.69
CA HIS A 118 12.73 5.55 7.41
C HIS A 118 12.55 4.03 7.42
N VAL A 119 11.98 3.48 6.35
CA VAL A 119 11.82 2.03 6.16
C VAL A 119 12.35 1.69 4.77
N LYS A 120 13.32 0.80 4.70
CA LYS A 120 13.76 0.15 3.46
C LYS A 120 13.02 -1.16 3.32
N LEU A 121 12.46 -1.38 2.14
CA LEU A 121 11.75 -2.59 1.76
C LEU A 121 12.64 -3.41 0.85
N ASP A 122 12.76 -4.70 1.14
CA ASP A 122 13.40 -5.69 0.29
C ASP A 122 12.47 -6.90 0.13
N ASP A 123 11.95 -7.07 -1.10
CA ASP A 123 11.04 -8.16 -1.49
C ASP A 123 9.77 -8.24 -0.61
N VAL A 124 9.28 -7.10 -0.14
CA VAL A 124 8.11 -7.02 0.76
C VAL A 124 6.81 -7.24 -0.03
N SER A 125 5.92 -8.08 0.48
CA SER A 125 4.60 -8.35 -0.12
C SER A 125 3.72 -7.10 -0.03
N LEU A 126 3.47 -6.46 -1.17
CA LEU A 126 2.52 -5.35 -1.27
C LEU A 126 1.12 -5.79 -0.84
N LYS A 127 0.74 -7.04 -1.13
CA LYS A 127 -0.52 -7.61 -0.66
C LYS A 127 -0.59 -7.61 0.86
N ASP A 128 0.48 -8.05 1.54
CA ASP A 128 0.50 -8.12 3.00
C ASP A 128 0.44 -6.71 3.62
N ILE A 129 1.16 -5.74 3.04
CA ILE A 129 1.01 -4.32 3.41
C ILE A 129 -0.44 -3.86 3.25
N MET A 130 -1.09 -4.15 2.11
CA MET A 130 -2.49 -3.77 1.89
C MET A 130 -3.44 -4.41 2.92
N THR A 131 -3.16 -5.64 3.36
CA THR A 131 -4.00 -6.32 4.37
C THR A 131 -3.94 -5.68 5.75
N LEU A 132 -2.96 -4.80 6.03
CA LEU A 132 -2.97 -3.98 7.25
C LEU A 132 -4.20 -3.08 7.32
N PHE A 133 -4.77 -2.70 6.18
CA PHE A 133 -5.91 -1.81 6.11
C PHE A 133 -7.18 -2.64 5.85
N PRO A 134 -8.36 -2.23 6.37
CA PRO A 134 -9.62 -2.91 6.13
C PRO A 134 -10.18 -2.65 4.71
N VAL A 135 -9.32 -2.74 3.69
CA VAL A 135 -9.64 -2.55 2.28
C VAL A 135 -9.24 -3.80 1.48
N PRO A 136 -9.97 -4.19 0.44
CA PRO A 136 -9.60 -5.35 -0.37
C PRO A 136 -8.24 -5.18 -1.05
N SER A 137 -7.38 -6.20 -0.92
CA SER A 137 -6.14 -6.29 -1.71
C SER A 137 -6.48 -6.47 -3.20
N MET A 138 -5.97 -5.58 -4.05
CA MET A 138 -6.23 -5.62 -5.49
C MET A 138 -5.04 -6.11 -6.31
N ILE A 139 -3.83 -5.97 -5.77
CA ILE A 139 -2.58 -6.31 -6.43
C ILE A 139 -1.74 -7.11 -5.44
N ASP A 140 -1.12 -8.17 -5.95
CA ASP A 140 -0.05 -8.89 -5.29
C ASP A 140 1.26 -8.58 -6.00
N ALA A 141 2.32 -8.22 -5.28
CA ALA A 141 3.61 -7.84 -5.84
C ALA A 141 4.69 -7.91 -4.77
N ALA A 142 5.92 -8.17 -5.20
CA ALA A 142 7.12 -7.96 -4.39
C ALA A 142 7.59 -6.51 -4.54
N ALA A 143 7.74 -5.79 -3.43
CA ALA A 143 8.11 -4.39 -3.37
C ALA A 143 9.52 -4.21 -2.79
N THR A 144 10.37 -3.48 -3.53
CA THR A 144 11.70 -3.06 -3.08
C THR A 144 11.81 -1.55 -3.22
N GLY A 145 12.22 -0.85 -2.16
CA GLY A 145 12.23 0.60 -2.14
C GLY A 145 12.31 1.22 -0.75
N ASP A 146 11.79 2.44 -0.62
CA ASP A 146 11.83 3.23 0.60
C ASP A 146 10.46 3.83 0.96
N ILE A 147 10.22 3.92 2.26
CA ILE A 147 9.15 4.71 2.88
C ILE A 147 9.84 5.67 3.85
N HIS A 148 9.46 6.94 3.80
CA HIS A 148 9.87 7.95 4.77
C HIS A 148 8.64 8.65 5.32
N TYR A 149 8.44 8.59 6.63
CA TYR A 149 7.38 9.31 7.34
C TYR A 149 7.99 10.34 8.30
N ASN A 150 7.52 11.57 8.25
CA ASN A 150 7.88 12.63 9.20
C ASN A 150 6.69 12.92 10.11
N PHE A 151 6.85 12.68 11.42
CA PHE A 151 5.79 12.81 12.41
C PHE A 151 5.44 14.27 12.74
N ILE A 152 6.38 15.22 12.62
CA ILE A 152 6.12 16.64 12.90
C ILE A 152 5.36 17.29 11.74
N ARG A 153 5.74 16.96 10.51
CA ARG A 153 5.14 17.52 9.28
C ARG A 153 3.93 16.74 8.81
N GLU A 154 3.69 15.56 9.39
CA GLU A 154 2.67 14.60 8.96
C GLU A 154 2.78 14.29 7.46
N THR A 155 4.02 14.13 6.98
CA THR A 155 4.31 13.84 5.56
C THR A 155 4.82 12.43 5.39
N MET A 156 4.36 11.74 4.35
CA MET A 156 4.91 10.46 3.91
C MET A 156 5.44 10.57 2.49
N ILE A 157 6.53 9.89 2.17
CA ILE A 157 7.03 9.66 0.82
C ILE A 157 7.27 8.15 0.67
N VAL A 158 6.81 7.58 -0.43
CA VAL A 158 6.97 6.16 -0.78
C VAL A 158 7.52 6.08 -2.19
N ASN A 159 8.61 5.36 -2.38
CA ASN A 159 9.16 5.03 -3.68
C ASN A 159 9.48 3.54 -3.68
N ALA A 160 8.80 2.75 -4.52
CA ALA A 160 9.08 1.33 -4.63
C ALA A 160 8.95 0.83 -6.06
N ASP A 161 9.91 0.02 -6.46
CA ASP A 161 9.77 -0.80 -7.65
C ASP A 161 9.03 -2.09 -7.27
N LEU A 162 8.18 -2.56 -8.18
CA LEU A 162 7.31 -3.71 -7.98
C LEU A 162 7.67 -4.79 -9.00
N THR A 163 7.87 -6.01 -8.54
CA THR A 163 8.16 -7.18 -9.39
C THR A 163 7.11 -8.27 -9.21
N ASN A 164 6.96 -9.14 -10.22
CA ASN A 164 5.96 -10.21 -10.24
C ASN A 164 4.54 -9.72 -9.89
N ALA A 165 4.22 -8.47 -10.25
CA ALA A 165 2.96 -7.85 -9.87
C ALA A 165 1.81 -8.51 -10.63
N LYS A 166 0.74 -8.87 -9.92
CA LYS A 166 -0.43 -9.59 -10.44
C LYS A 166 -1.71 -8.99 -9.88
N PHE A 167 -2.74 -8.95 -10.71
CA PHE A 167 -4.07 -8.59 -10.23
C PHE A 167 -4.67 -9.71 -9.40
N LEU A 168 -5.24 -9.33 -8.26
CA LEU A 168 -6.13 -10.17 -7.47
C LEU A 168 -7.57 -10.01 -7.97
N ARG A 169 -8.40 -11.00 -7.67
CA ARG A 169 -9.83 -10.96 -7.99
C ARG A 169 -10.48 -9.74 -7.35
N SER A 170 -11.22 -8.96 -8.13
CA SER A 170 -11.92 -7.76 -7.67
C SER A 170 -13.08 -7.43 -8.60
N LYS A 171 -14.02 -6.57 -8.15
CA LYS A 171 -15.12 -6.06 -9.00
C LYS A 171 -14.58 -5.45 -10.30
N LEU A 172 -13.46 -4.73 -10.23
CA LEU A 172 -12.79 -4.13 -11.39
C LEU A 172 -12.37 -5.20 -12.41
N VAL A 173 -11.65 -6.22 -11.96
CA VAL A 173 -11.20 -7.34 -12.81
C VAL A 173 -12.38 -8.06 -13.46
N ASP A 174 -13.48 -8.22 -12.72
CA ASP A 174 -14.66 -8.95 -13.17
C ASP A 174 -15.38 -8.22 -14.30
N ILE A 175 -15.59 -6.91 -14.12
CA ILE A 175 -16.24 -6.11 -15.15
C ILE A 175 -15.33 -5.97 -16.38
N ILE A 176 -14.02 -5.77 -16.21
CA ILE A 176 -13.09 -5.72 -17.35
C ILE A 176 -13.11 -7.06 -18.12
N HIS A 177 -13.17 -8.19 -17.41
CA HIS A 177 -13.33 -9.49 -18.05
C HIS A 177 -14.66 -9.61 -18.80
N GLU A 178 -15.79 -9.26 -18.18
CA GLU A 178 -17.11 -9.36 -18.77
C GLU A 178 -17.27 -8.49 -20.03
N LYS A 179 -16.77 -7.25 -19.97
CA LYS A 179 -17.04 -6.23 -21.01
C LYS A 179 -15.99 -6.20 -22.10
N ALA A 180 -14.72 -6.43 -21.76
CA ALA A 180 -13.61 -6.36 -22.71
C ALA A 180 -13.01 -7.74 -23.03
N GLY A 181 -13.42 -8.80 -22.33
CA GLY A 181 -12.87 -10.14 -22.51
C GLY A 181 -11.43 -10.28 -22.00
N VAL A 182 -10.92 -9.29 -21.26
CA VAL A 182 -9.53 -9.29 -20.79
C VAL A 182 -9.39 -10.13 -19.53
N LYS A 183 -8.47 -11.08 -19.57
CA LYS A 183 -8.15 -11.94 -18.42
C LYS A 183 -7.00 -11.33 -17.63
N MET A 184 -7.27 -10.26 -16.88
CA MET A 184 -6.24 -9.47 -16.17
C MET A 184 -5.39 -10.32 -15.22
N MET A 185 -5.99 -11.26 -14.49
CA MET A 185 -5.28 -12.14 -13.55
C MET A 185 -4.29 -13.12 -14.22
N LYS A 186 -4.25 -13.19 -15.57
CA LYS A 186 -3.24 -13.98 -16.30
C LYS A 186 -1.98 -13.17 -16.64
N GLU A 187 -1.99 -11.87 -16.42
CA GLU A 187 -0.84 -11.01 -16.65
C GLU A 187 0.07 -11.00 -15.41
N SER A 188 1.37 -10.89 -15.64
CA SER A 188 2.39 -10.59 -14.62
C SER A 188 3.17 -9.37 -15.08
N PHE A 189 3.53 -8.48 -14.16
CA PHE A 189 4.23 -7.24 -14.44
C PHE A 189 5.51 -7.11 -13.62
N ASP A 190 6.66 -7.26 -14.28
CA ASP A 190 7.98 -7.25 -13.64
C ASP A 190 8.70 -5.90 -13.75
N GLN A 191 8.16 -4.95 -14.51
CA GLN A 191 8.75 -3.62 -14.71
C GLN A 191 7.82 -2.55 -14.15
N SER A 192 7.46 -2.69 -12.88
CA SER A 192 6.41 -1.90 -12.26
C SER A 192 6.98 -0.98 -11.18
N ARG A 193 6.28 0.12 -10.89
CA ARG A 193 6.71 1.13 -9.91
C ARG A 193 5.52 1.83 -9.28
N ILE A 194 5.65 2.14 -8.00
CA ILE A 194 4.73 2.98 -7.24
C ILE A 194 5.52 4.13 -6.62
N GLU A 195 5.00 5.34 -6.79
CA GLU A 195 5.47 6.52 -6.08
C GLU A 195 4.28 7.22 -5.46
N MET A 196 4.36 7.53 -4.17
CA MET A 196 3.30 8.21 -3.45
C MET A 196 3.89 9.21 -2.47
N SER A 197 3.15 10.27 -2.23
CA SER A 197 3.39 11.22 -1.14
C SER A 197 2.09 11.46 -0.41
N TYR A 198 2.14 11.61 0.90
CA TYR A 198 1.03 12.03 1.72
C TYR A 198 1.37 13.38 2.35
N TYR A 199 0.47 14.34 2.22
CA TYR A 199 0.55 15.62 2.91
C TYR A 199 -0.84 16.25 2.99
N ASN A 200 -1.21 16.77 4.15
CA ASN A 200 -2.46 17.52 4.35
C ASN A 200 -3.70 16.76 3.82
N ASN A 201 -3.94 15.57 4.38
CA ASN A 201 -5.05 14.67 4.01
C ASN A 201 -5.10 14.29 2.52
N THR A 202 -3.98 14.43 1.81
CA THR A 202 -3.92 14.21 0.36
C THR A 202 -2.77 13.27 0.02
N ILE A 203 -3.11 12.12 -0.56
CA ILE A 203 -2.17 11.23 -1.21
C ILE A 203 -2.00 11.68 -2.66
N ARG A 204 -0.77 11.86 -3.14
CA ARG A 204 -0.45 12.14 -4.54
C ARG A 204 0.56 11.14 -5.06
N GLY A 205 0.41 10.69 -6.30
CA GLY A 205 1.37 9.74 -6.85
C GLY A 205 1.03 9.14 -8.20
N PHE A 206 1.67 8.01 -8.47
CA PHE A 206 1.36 7.15 -9.59
C PHE A 206 1.57 5.68 -9.25
N LEU A 207 0.87 4.82 -9.98
CA LEU A 207 1.13 3.40 -10.07
C LEU A 207 1.36 3.05 -11.53
N LYS A 208 2.48 2.43 -11.85
CA LYS A 208 2.76 1.92 -13.19
C LYS A 208 2.99 0.43 -13.12
N LEU A 209 2.09 -0.35 -13.70
CA LEU A 209 2.26 -1.78 -13.92
C LEU A 209 2.63 -2.02 -15.38
N LYS A 210 3.76 -2.67 -15.65
CA LYS A 210 4.23 -2.90 -17.02
C LYS A 210 4.94 -4.23 -17.20
N ASN A 211 4.67 -4.85 -18.34
CA ASN A 211 5.48 -5.91 -18.93
C ASN A 211 5.76 -5.58 -20.40
N LYS A 212 6.30 -6.53 -21.17
CA LYS A 212 6.68 -6.33 -22.58
C LYS A 212 5.53 -5.84 -23.47
N ASN A 213 4.31 -6.33 -23.24
CA ASN A 213 3.18 -6.14 -24.16
C ASN A 213 1.96 -5.46 -23.52
N SER A 214 1.91 -5.41 -22.20
CA SER A 214 0.77 -5.00 -21.40
C SER A 214 1.18 -3.94 -20.38
N HIS A 215 0.28 -2.99 -20.11
CA HIS A 215 0.43 -2.02 -19.04
C HIS A 215 -0.91 -1.60 -18.44
N LEU A 216 -0.85 -1.19 -17.17
CA LEU A 216 -1.85 -0.35 -16.52
C LEU A 216 -1.10 0.78 -15.82
N PHE A 217 -1.34 2.01 -16.24
CA PHE A 217 -0.81 3.19 -15.59
C PHE A 217 -1.95 3.94 -14.92
N LEU A 218 -1.71 4.37 -13.69
CA LEU A 218 -2.50 5.35 -12.95
C LEU A 218 -1.57 6.53 -12.68
N THR A 219 -1.82 7.68 -13.30
CA THR A 219 -0.92 8.84 -13.26
C THR A 219 -1.65 10.09 -12.79
N GLY A 220 -0.91 11.01 -12.18
CA GLY A 220 -1.48 12.23 -11.59
C GLY A 220 -2.52 11.91 -10.51
N ALA A 221 -2.40 10.75 -9.85
CA ALA A 221 -3.38 10.29 -8.89
C ALA A 221 -3.34 11.20 -7.68
N THR A 222 -4.51 11.72 -7.30
CA THR A 222 -4.74 12.49 -6.10
C THR A 222 -5.90 11.84 -5.36
N VAL A 223 -5.67 11.47 -4.11
CA VAL A 223 -6.71 10.95 -3.22
C VAL A 223 -6.79 11.87 -2.02
N ASN A 224 -7.93 12.48 -1.78
CA ASN A 224 -8.18 13.26 -0.58
C ASN A 224 -8.87 12.34 0.45
N THR A 225 -8.17 12.02 1.53
CA THR A 225 -8.62 11.07 2.57
C THR A 225 -9.72 11.64 3.45
N GLU A 226 -9.80 12.98 3.58
CA GLU A 226 -10.82 13.66 4.37
C GLU A 226 -12.16 13.75 3.62
N ARG A 227 -12.12 14.13 2.34
CA ARG A 227 -13.29 14.22 1.46
C ARG A 227 -13.70 12.88 0.84
N ASN A 228 -12.88 11.85 1.04
CA ASN A 228 -13.02 10.53 0.41
C ASN A 228 -13.17 10.62 -1.12
N THR A 229 -12.30 11.39 -1.78
CA THR A 229 -12.36 11.62 -3.24
C THR A 229 -11.09 11.21 -3.96
N ILE A 230 -11.22 10.79 -5.21
CA ILE A 230 -10.13 10.47 -6.12
C ILE A 230 -10.14 11.40 -7.34
N ASP A 231 -8.97 11.64 -7.92
CA ASP A 231 -8.77 12.19 -9.26
C ASP A 231 -7.50 11.54 -9.84
N ALA A 232 -7.62 10.77 -10.92
CA ALA A 232 -6.47 10.13 -11.55
C ALA A 232 -6.72 9.86 -13.03
N TYR A 233 -5.67 9.96 -13.83
CA TYR A 233 -5.68 9.47 -15.21
C TYR A 233 -5.28 8.00 -15.25
N PHE A 234 -5.88 7.23 -16.14
CA PHE A 234 -5.46 5.86 -16.40
C PHE A 234 -5.22 5.59 -17.88
N ASP A 235 -4.24 4.73 -18.14
CA ASP A 235 -3.92 4.18 -19.46
C ASP A 235 -3.81 2.66 -19.32
N PHE A 236 -4.64 1.95 -20.08
CA PHE A 236 -4.74 0.51 -20.06
C PHE A 236 -4.42 -0.06 -21.44
N LYS A 237 -3.55 -1.07 -21.45
CA LYS A 237 -3.26 -1.89 -22.63
C LYS A 237 -3.04 -3.33 -22.21
N MET A 238 -3.93 -4.24 -22.56
CA MET A 238 -3.78 -5.67 -22.30
C MET A 238 -4.54 -6.48 -23.34
N GLN A 239 -3.96 -7.59 -23.81
CA GLN A 239 -4.67 -8.56 -24.66
C GLN A 239 -5.40 -7.92 -25.87
N LYS A 240 -4.71 -6.98 -26.55
CA LYS A 240 -5.17 -6.18 -27.70
C LYS A 240 -6.24 -5.13 -27.39
N GLN A 241 -6.69 -5.02 -26.14
CA GLN A 241 -7.58 -3.95 -25.71
C GLN A 241 -6.76 -2.76 -25.24
N GLU A 242 -7.13 -1.58 -25.72
CA GLU A 242 -6.51 -0.31 -25.34
C GLU A 242 -7.61 0.70 -25.03
N PHE A 243 -7.58 1.28 -23.84
CA PHE A 243 -8.46 2.38 -23.45
C PHE A 243 -7.77 3.25 -22.40
N ARG A 244 -8.10 4.53 -22.42
CA ARG A 244 -7.54 5.53 -21.50
C ARG A 244 -8.67 6.40 -20.99
N GLY A 245 -8.43 7.08 -19.88
CA GLY A 245 -9.48 7.87 -19.28
C GLY A 245 -9.05 8.57 -18.01
N LYS A 246 -10.05 9.05 -17.29
CA LYS A 246 -9.92 9.68 -16.00
C LYS A 246 -10.92 9.06 -15.05
N VAL A 247 -10.48 8.69 -13.85
CA VAL A 247 -11.33 8.37 -12.71
C VAL A 247 -11.34 9.57 -11.76
N PHE A 248 -12.49 10.01 -11.28
CA PHE A 248 -12.61 11.16 -10.40
C PHE A 248 -13.84 11.05 -9.48
N GLY A 249 -14.05 11.97 -8.53
CA GLY A 249 -15.24 11.94 -7.67
C GLY A 249 -15.05 11.14 -6.39
N SER A 250 -16.10 10.50 -5.86
CA SER A 250 -16.05 9.74 -4.61
C SER A 250 -15.16 8.49 -4.75
N LEU A 251 -14.44 8.10 -3.70
CA LEU A 251 -13.71 6.83 -3.67
C LEU A 251 -14.65 5.62 -3.58
N ASP A 252 -15.80 5.76 -2.93
CA ASP A 252 -16.77 4.67 -2.76
C ASP A 252 -17.49 4.36 -4.07
N ASN A 253 -17.78 5.43 -4.82
CA ASN A 253 -18.43 5.37 -6.11
C ASN A 253 -17.86 6.45 -7.05
N PRO A 254 -16.69 6.20 -7.68
CA PRO A 254 -16.07 7.18 -8.55
C PRO A 254 -16.93 7.53 -9.77
N GLU A 255 -16.42 8.42 -10.62
CA GLU A 255 -16.91 8.68 -11.96
C GLU A 255 -15.74 8.42 -12.93
N VAL A 256 -16.03 7.94 -14.14
CA VAL A 256 -15.01 7.59 -15.14
C VAL A 256 -15.31 8.21 -16.49
N ASN A 257 -14.44 9.12 -16.92
CA ASN A 257 -14.44 9.52 -18.31
C ASN A 257 -13.56 8.57 -19.13
N LEU A 258 -14.12 7.90 -20.14
CA LEU A 258 -13.38 7.01 -21.04
C LEU A 258 -13.22 7.62 -22.43
N ASP A 259 -11.99 7.60 -22.92
CA ASP A 259 -11.69 7.77 -24.34
C ASP A 259 -11.75 6.40 -25.03
N MET A 260 -12.92 6.09 -25.58
CA MET A 260 -13.26 4.77 -26.14
C MET A 260 -12.88 4.60 -27.62
N GLN A 261 -12.27 5.60 -28.27
CA GLN A 261 -12.09 5.60 -29.73
C GLN A 261 -11.42 4.32 -30.27
N LYS A 262 -10.35 3.86 -29.60
CA LYS A 262 -9.62 2.64 -30.00
C LYS A 262 -10.41 1.37 -29.74
N LEU A 263 -11.11 1.28 -28.60
CA LEU A 263 -11.93 0.13 -28.25
C LEU A 263 -13.09 -0.06 -29.24
N VAL A 264 -13.76 1.04 -29.57
CA VAL A 264 -14.87 1.04 -30.55
C VAL A 264 -14.37 0.55 -31.91
N LYS A 265 -13.24 1.07 -32.38
CA LYS A 265 -12.64 0.62 -33.65
C LYS A 265 -12.36 -0.88 -33.65
N TYR A 266 -11.76 -1.42 -32.59
CA TYR A 266 -11.47 -2.85 -32.46
C TYR A 266 -12.74 -3.72 -32.48
N GLN A 267 -13.81 -3.33 -31.77
CA GLN A 267 -15.06 -4.07 -31.76
C GLN A 267 -15.76 -4.05 -33.12
N MET A 268 -15.72 -2.91 -33.82
CA MET A 268 -16.24 -2.79 -35.19
C MET A 268 -15.49 -3.71 -36.15
N ASP A 269 -14.16 -3.68 -36.14
CA ASP A 269 -13.33 -4.55 -36.97
C ASP A 269 -13.68 -6.03 -36.74
N LYS A 270 -13.84 -6.44 -35.48
CA LYS A 270 -14.19 -7.82 -35.11
C LYS A 270 -15.58 -8.25 -35.58
N GLN A 271 -16.58 -7.35 -35.56
CA GLN A 271 -17.92 -7.67 -36.06
C GLN A 271 -17.94 -7.74 -37.59
N LEU A 272 -17.24 -6.82 -38.27
CA LEU A 272 -17.13 -6.82 -39.73
C LEU A 272 -16.38 -8.06 -40.23
N ASP A 273 -15.30 -8.46 -39.56
CA ASP A 273 -14.59 -9.72 -39.86
C ASP A 273 -15.51 -10.95 -39.76
N LYS A 274 -16.42 -10.96 -38.78
CA LYS A 274 -17.42 -12.05 -38.63
C LYS A 274 -18.47 -12.04 -39.73
N MET A 275 -18.95 -10.86 -40.15
CA MET A 275 -20.04 -10.74 -41.12
C MET A 275 -19.56 -10.83 -42.58
N LEU A 276 -18.40 -10.26 -42.90
CA LEU A 276 -17.95 -10.03 -44.27
C LEU A 276 -16.68 -10.82 -44.64
N GLY A 277 -16.06 -11.48 -43.66
CA GLY A 277 -14.77 -12.17 -43.82
C GLY A 277 -13.60 -11.19 -44.01
N LYS A 278 -12.37 -11.71 -43.92
CA LYS A 278 -11.10 -10.93 -43.93
C LYS A 278 -10.88 -10.00 -45.15
N LYS A 279 -11.73 -10.07 -46.19
CA LYS A 279 -11.62 -9.28 -47.43
C LYS A 279 -12.27 -7.88 -47.33
N ALA A 280 -13.01 -7.56 -46.27
CA ALA A 280 -13.75 -6.30 -46.13
C ALA A 280 -12.97 -5.10 -45.56
N ASN A 281 -11.71 -5.30 -45.13
CA ASN A 281 -10.92 -4.29 -44.42
C ASN A 281 -10.65 -2.98 -45.19
N LYS A 282 -10.92 -2.91 -46.49
CA LYS A 282 -10.75 -1.69 -47.31
C LYS A 282 -11.92 -0.69 -47.26
N LEU A 283 -13.07 -1.07 -46.68
CA LEU A 283 -14.25 -0.19 -46.59
C LEU A 283 -14.27 0.69 -45.31
N ILE A 284 -13.49 0.29 -44.29
CA ILE A 284 -13.51 0.90 -42.95
C ILE A 284 -12.91 2.31 -42.94
N ASP A 285 -11.80 2.52 -43.65
CA ASP A 285 -11.13 3.84 -43.75
C ASP A 285 -11.96 4.89 -44.51
N LYS A 286 -13.07 4.49 -45.16
CA LYS A 286 -13.93 5.37 -45.97
C LYS A 286 -15.28 5.70 -45.32
N MET A 287 -15.61 5.11 -44.18
CA MET A 287 -16.88 5.37 -43.50
C MET A 287 -16.77 6.52 -42.50
N PRO A 288 -17.73 7.46 -42.46
CA PRO A 288 -17.73 8.54 -41.49
C PRO A 288 -18.01 7.96 -40.09
N MET A 289 -16.94 7.86 -39.29
CA MET A 289 -16.93 7.33 -37.91
C MET A 289 -17.77 8.16 -36.92
N GLY A 290 -18.34 9.30 -37.33
CA GLY A 290 -18.91 10.28 -36.40
C GLY A 290 -20.22 9.86 -35.72
N GLY A 291 -21.11 9.13 -36.41
CA GLY A 291 -22.45 8.79 -35.92
C GLY A 291 -22.49 7.48 -35.12
N MET A 292 -22.13 6.36 -35.76
CA MET A 292 -22.11 5.05 -35.10
C MET A 292 -21.09 4.96 -33.97
N ALA A 293 -19.90 5.56 -34.09
CA ALA A 293 -18.95 5.52 -32.99
C ALA A 293 -19.42 6.38 -31.81
N LYS A 294 -20.21 7.43 -32.04
CA LYS A 294 -20.85 8.19 -30.95
C LYS A 294 -21.95 7.38 -30.29
N ASP A 295 -22.79 6.66 -31.02
CA ASP A 295 -23.86 5.83 -30.41
C ASP A 295 -23.30 4.60 -29.69
N VAL A 296 -22.23 3.98 -30.23
CA VAL A 296 -21.51 2.90 -29.56
C VAL A 296 -20.67 3.42 -28.40
N ALA A 297 -20.02 4.59 -28.50
CA ALA A 297 -19.30 5.20 -27.37
C ALA A 297 -20.22 5.80 -26.32
N ALA A 298 -21.42 6.28 -26.68
CA ALA A 298 -22.43 6.75 -25.73
C ALA A 298 -23.12 5.56 -25.07
N GLY A 299 -23.43 4.50 -25.83
CA GLY A 299 -23.96 3.25 -25.31
C GLY A 299 -22.94 2.53 -24.41
N MET A 300 -21.72 2.31 -24.88
CA MET A 300 -20.66 1.69 -24.08
C MET A 300 -20.18 2.63 -22.98
N GLY A 301 -20.00 3.93 -23.21
CA GLY A 301 -19.57 4.90 -22.21
C GLY A 301 -20.57 5.07 -21.08
N ALA A 302 -21.87 5.21 -21.37
CA ALA A 302 -22.92 5.29 -20.35
C ALA A 302 -23.15 3.96 -19.63
N THR A 303 -23.01 2.83 -20.34
CA THR A 303 -23.15 1.51 -19.71
C THR A 303 -21.91 1.18 -18.88
N PHE A 304 -20.68 1.43 -19.34
CA PHE A 304 -19.44 1.23 -18.57
C PHE A 304 -19.44 2.17 -17.35
N MET A 305 -19.86 3.44 -17.51
CA MET A 305 -20.06 4.38 -16.41
C MET A 305 -21.05 3.87 -15.36
N ARG A 306 -22.26 3.43 -15.75
CA ARG A 306 -23.25 2.84 -14.82
C ARG A 306 -22.88 1.47 -14.25
N MET A 307 -21.82 0.82 -14.74
CA MET A 307 -21.49 -0.56 -14.37
C MET A 307 -20.27 -0.67 -13.47
N PHE A 308 -19.36 0.30 -13.50
CA PHE A 308 -18.33 0.43 -12.47
C PHE A 308 -18.83 1.23 -11.26
N PHE A 309 -19.86 2.08 -11.47
CA PHE A 309 -20.49 2.91 -10.47
C PHE A 309 -21.95 2.55 -10.24
#